data_AF-A0A506Y2S2-F1
#
_entry.id   AF-A0A506Y2S2-F1
#
_cell.length_a   1.000
_cell.length_b   1.000
_cell.length_c   1.000
_cell.angle_alpha   90.00
_cell.angle_beta   90.00
_cell.angle_gamma   90.00
#
_symmetry.space_group_name_H-M   'P 1'
#
loop_
_entity.id
_entity.type
_entity.pdbx_description
1 polymer ?
#
loop_
_entity_poly.entity_id
_entity_poly.type
_entity_poly.pdbx_seq_one_letter_code
_entity_poly.pdbx_strand_id
1 'polypeptide(L)'
;MSDSSGVGAGAGGGDARGSSTLGGPGPLDRWFALRLDETRVWDALAPGPALEVVQTRISSAPQSFLAESISLRALTGDVLAEAPEHVRTTAAAIADGAQRDPASRQGAALALWLWASHELLAPFRPELDVRWAHSSIGALAFRLAPLVEPRRWLADGESREEAARLFLLWSGRTPAGEDAATARARWERRDTIARDAALRELVADEEHRRRVQAALAEKRAAEAAARYSHE
;
A
#
# COMPACT_ATOMS: atom_id res chain seq x y z
N MET A 1 -27.40 -66.42 -21.31
CA MET A 1 -26.29 -65.89 -20.49
C MET A 1 -26.16 -64.42 -20.85
N SER A 2 -27.10 -63.54 -20.51
CA SER A 2 -27.68 -63.22 -19.19
C SER A 2 -26.68 -62.55 -18.25
N ASP A 3 -26.70 -61.21 -18.27
CA ASP A 3 -26.60 -60.21 -17.18
C ASP A 3 -26.07 -58.91 -17.80
N SER A 4 -26.78 -57.79 -17.94
CA SER A 4 -27.81 -57.10 -17.16
C SER A 4 -27.31 -56.41 -15.88
N SER A 5 -27.68 -55.12 -15.77
CA SER A 5 -27.50 -54.17 -14.65
C SER A 5 -26.17 -53.40 -14.64
N GLY A 6 -26.11 -52.08 -14.56
CA GLY A 6 -27.13 -51.05 -14.36
C GLY A 6 -26.51 -49.81 -13.70
N VAL A 7 -26.87 -48.62 -14.22
CA VAL A 7 -27.13 -47.33 -13.52
C VAL A 7 -26.06 -46.70 -12.62
N GLY A 8 -25.78 -45.41 -12.88
CA GLY A 8 -25.18 -44.51 -11.89
C GLY A 8 -24.86 -43.11 -12.40
N ALA A 9 -25.89 -42.29 -12.67
CA ALA A 9 -25.74 -40.85 -12.80
C ALA A 9 -25.38 -40.23 -11.44
N GLY A 10 -24.39 -39.35 -11.40
CA GLY A 10 -24.00 -38.59 -10.22
C GLY A 10 -23.42 -37.24 -10.63
N ALA A 11 -24.30 -36.24 -10.75
CA ALA A 11 -23.91 -34.84 -10.77
C ALA A 11 -23.31 -34.46 -9.41
N GLY A 12 -22.14 -33.83 -9.44
CA GLY A 12 -21.48 -33.29 -8.26
C GLY A 12 -20.67 -32.06 -8.66
N GLY A 13 -21.38 -30.94 -8.83
CA GLY A 13 -20.76 -29.63 -8.75
C GLY A 13 -20.18 -29.44 -7.35
N GLY A 14 -18.93 -29.02 -7.27
CA GLY A 14 -18.22 -28.84 -6.01
C GLY A 14 -17.00 -27.95 -6.22
N ASP A 15 -17.25 -26.65 -6.10
CA ASP A 15 -16.31 -25.60 -5.68
C ASP A 15 -14.85 -25.72 -6.12
N ALA A 16 -14.54 -25.10 -7.25
CA ALA A 16 -13.23 -24.50 -7.49
C ALA A 16 -13.06 -23.24 -6.61
N ARG A 17 -13.11 -23.40 -5.29
CA ARG A 17 -12.50 -22.46 -4.34
C ARG A 17 -11.25 -23.14 -3.79
N GLY A 18 -10.20 -23.10 -4.60
CA GLY A 18 -8.84 -23.32 -4.13
C GLY A 18 -8.48 -22.26 -3.11
N SER A 19 -8.79 -22.54 -1.86
CA SER A 19 -8.32 -21.87 -0.66
C SER A 19 -6.79 -21.94 -0.61
N SER A 20 -6.13 -20.90 -1.11
CA SER A 20 -4.72 -20.64 -0.80
C SER A 20 -4.59 -20.11 0.64
N THR A 21 -4.79 -20.99 1.62
CA THR A 21 -4.50 -20.73 3.04
C THR A 21 -3.17 -21.39 3.43
N LEU A 22 -2.09 -21.01 2.76
CA LEU A 22 -0.70 -21.24 3.20
C LEU A 22 0.16 -19.96 3.04
N GLY A 23 -0.46 -18.79 3.10
CA GLY A 23 0.22 -17.50 3.11
C GLY A 23 0.07 -16.85 4.47
N GLY A 24 1.17 -16.44 5.10
CA GLY A 24 1.11 -15.52 6.24
C GLY A 24 0.43 -14.19 5.85
N PRO A 25 0.22 -13.27 6.81
CA PRO A 25 -0.47 -11.99 6.53
C PRO A 25 0.19 -11.27 5.35
N GLY A 26 -0.64 -10.71 4.46
CA GLY A 26 -0.17 -9.95 3.31
C GLY A 26 0.50 -8.64 3.74
N PRO A 27 1.17 -7.92 2.81
CA PRO A 27 1.79 -6.65 3.13
C PRO A 27 0.83 -5.62 3.76
N LEU A 28 -0.38 -5.46 3.22
CA LEU A 28 -1.37 -4.53 3.79
C LEU A 28 -1.84 -4.98 5.18
N ASP A 29 -1.94 -6.28 5.45
CA ASP A 29 -2.24 -6.77 6.81
C ASP A 29 -1.12 -6.39 7.79
N ARG A 30 0.14 -6.49 7.34
CA ARG A 30 1.30 -6.02 8.12
C ARG A 30 1.25 -4.51 8.37
N TRP A 31 0.85 -3.72 7.37
CA TRP A 31 0.63 -2.28 7.51
C TRP A 31 -0.40 -1.99 8.62
N PHE A 32 -1.58 -2.60 8.57
CA PHE A 32 -2.61 -2.40 9.59
C PHE A 32 -2.20 -2.91 10.97
N ALA A 33 -1.38 -3.96 11.03
CA ALA A 33 -0.81 -4.48 12.28
C ALA A 33 0.16 -3.49 12.96
N LEU A 34 0.73 -2.52 12.23
CA LEU A 34 1.55 -1.46 12.84
C LEU A 34 0.73 -0.48 13.70
N ARG A 35 -0.61 -0.48 13.57
CA ARG A 35 -1.54 0.36 14.37
C ARG A 35 -1.16 1.85 14.37
N LEU A 36 -0.64 2.32 13.24
CA LEU A 36 -0.28 3.73 13.07
C LEU A 36 -1.55 4.59 12.89
N ASP A 37 -1.59 5.72 13.57
CA ASP A 37 -2.73 6.64 13.57
C ASP A 37 -2.45 7.82 12.64
N GLU A 38 -2.99 7.75 11.42
CA GLU A 38 -2.79 8.78 10.39
C GLU A 38 -3.33 10.15 10.84
N THR A 39 -4.46 10.22 11.53
CA THR A 39 -5.02 11.49 12.04
C THR A 39 -4.05 12.15 13.00
N ARG A 40 -3.51 11.38 13.94
CA ARG A 40 -2.50 11.87 14.89
C ARG A 40 -1.23 12.34 14.19
N VAL A 41 -0.83 11.69 13.10
CA VAL A 41 0.33 12.14 12.29
C VAL A 41 0.04 13.49 11.67
N TRP A 42 -1.12 13.66 11.02
CA TRP A 42 -1.53 14.93 10.42
C TRP A 42 -1.54 16.08 11.44
N ASP A 43 -2.04 15.83 12.66
CA ASP A 43 -2.10 16.83 13.74
C ASP A 43 -0.70 17.19 14.28
N ALA A 44 0.27 16.28 14.15
CA ALA A 44 1.63 16.44 14.67
C ALA A 44 2.65 16.91 13.62
N LEU A 45 2.21 17.19 12.38
CA LEU A 45 3.15 17.55 11.31
C LEU A 45 3.87 18.87 11.58
N ALA A 46 5.17 18.84 11.33
CA ALA A 46 6.01 20.02 11.31
C ALA A 46 6.57 20.28 9.91
N PRO A 47 6.98 21.52 9.58
CA PRO A 47 7.67 21.79 8.33
C PRO A 47 8.89 20.87 8.15
N GLY A 48 9.06 20.35 6.94
CA GLY A 48 10.15 19.45 6.59
C GLY A 48 10.86 19.83 5.31
N PRO A 49 11.70 18.91 4.79
CA PRO A 49 12.55 19.16 3.63
C PRO A 49 11.77 19.50 2.36
N ALA A 50 12.46 20.13 1.42
CA ALA A 50 11.97 20.29 0.06
C ALA A 50 11.69 18.92 -0.57
N LEU A 51 10.52 18.80 -1.21
CA LEU A 51 10.06 17.54 -1.79
C LEU A 51 11.04 17.03 -2.86
N GLU A 52 11.60 17.95 -3.63
CA GLU A 52 12.55 17.71 -4.71
C GLU A 52 13.84 17.06 -4.19
N VAL A 53 14.26 17.38 -2.96
CA VAL A 53 15.44 16.76 -2.33
C VAL A 53 15.16 15.29 -2.02
N VAL A 54 13.99 14.98 -1.49
CA VAL A 54 13.57 13.60 -1.20
C VAL A 54 13.42 12.82 -2.51
N GLN A 55 12.73 13.39 -3.50
CA GLN A 55 12.58 12.80 -4.83
C GLN A 55 13.93 12.52 -5.49
N THR A 56 14.85 13.48 -5.45
CA THR A 56 16.21 13.33 -5.99
C THR A 56 16.90 12.12 -5.38
N ARG A 57 16.85 11.99 -4.04
CA ARG A 57 17.45 10.85 -3.32
C ARG A 57 16.78 9.53 -3.67
N ILE A 58 15.46 9.49 -3.85
CA ILE A 58 14.79 8.27 -4.35
C ILE A 58 15.37 7.89 -5.71
N SER A 59 15.47 8.83 -6.66
CA SER A 59 16.05 8.60 -8.00
C SER A 59 17.45 8.00 -7.97
N SER A 60 18.26 8.47 -7.03
CA SER A 60 19.70 8.20 -6.97
C SER A 60 20.05 7.08 -5.99
N ALA A 61 19.07 6.28 -5.57
CA ALA A 61 19.28 5.14 -4.70
C ALA A 61 20.35 4.20 -5.29
N PRO A 62 21.44 3.90 -4.53
CA PRO A 62 22.47 2.98 -5.00
C PRO A 62 21.90 1.57 -5.23
N GLN A 63 22.28 0.93 -6.34
CA GLN A 63 21.86 -0.44 -6.62
C GLN A 63 22.31 -1.43 -5.54
N SER A 64 23.40 -1.14 -4.83
CA SER A 64 23.85 -1.92 -3.68
C SER A 64 22.82 -1.96 -2.55
N PHE A 65 22.06 -0.89 -2.30
CA PHE A 65 20.97 -0.87 -1.31
C PHE A 65 19.79 -1.75 -1.72
N LEU A 66 19.58 -1.91 -3.03
CA LEU A 66 18.44 -2.65 -3.60
C LEU A 66 18.75 -4.12 -3.86
N ALA A 67 20.02 -4.52 -3.80
CA ALA A 67 20.48 -5.87 -4.08
C ALA A 67 19.86 -6.88 -3.10
N GLU A 68 19.37 -8.01 -3.61
CA GLU A 68 18.74 -9.07 -2.81
C GLU A 68 19.68 -9.70 -1.77
N SER A 69 20.99 -9.63 -2.00
CA SER A 69 22.02 -10.13 -1.09
C SER A 69 22.13 -9.35 0.23
N ILE A 70 21.57 -8.15 0.33
CA ILE A 70 21.64 -7.34 1.55
C ILE A 70 20.66 -7.85 2.61
N SER A 71 21.12 -8.06 3.83
CA SER A 71 20.22 -8.30 4.95
C SER A 71 19.56 -6.98 5.37
N LEU A 72 18.24 -6.85 5.15
CA LEU A 72 17.51 -5.64 5.58
C LEU A 72 17.60 -5.43 7.10
N ARG A 73 17.62 -6.51 7.88
CA ARG A 73 17.76 -6.43 9.34
C ARG A 73 19.11 -5.84 9.75
N ALA A 74 20.20 -6.26 9.09
CA ALA A 74 21.53 -5.70 9.36
C ALA A 74 21.59 -4.23 8.93
N LEU A 75 21.09 -3.93 7.72
CA LEU A 75 21.02 -2.57 7.21
C LEU A 75 20.22 -1.63 8.15
N THR A 76 19.08 -2.08 8.67
CA THR A 76 18.33 -1.32 9.68
C THR A 76 19.15 -1.05 10.94
N GLY A 77 19.91 -2.04 11.41
CA GLY A 77 20.79 -1.89 12.56
C GLY A 77 21.88 -0.85 12.34
N ASP A 78 22.50 -0.86 11.16
CA ASP A 78 23.56 0.09 10.79
C ASP A 78 22.98 1.51 10.61
N VAL A 79 21.88 1.65 9.86
CA VAL A 79 21.29 2.95 9.53
C VAL A 79 20.63 3.63 10.74
N LEU A 80 20.09 2.84 11.68
CA LEU A 80 19.38 3.36 12.84
C LEU A 80 20.15 3.10 14.15
N ALA A 81 21.48 2.99 14.09
CA ALA A 81 22.32 2.67 15.24
C ALA A 81 22.04 3.60 16.44
N GLU A 82 21.93 4.90 16.20
CA GLU A 82 21.68 5.93 17.22
C GLU A 82 20.19 6.15 17.55
N ALA A 83 19.27 5.41 16.92
CA ALA A 83 17.84 5.56 17.19
C ALA A 83 17.45 4.95 18.55
N PRO A 84 16.36 5.41 19.19
CA PRO A 84 15.87 4.78 20.41
C PRO A 84 15.56 3.28 20.23
N GLU A 85 15.77 2.48 21.29
CA GLU A 85 15.62 1.01 21.23
C GLU A 85 14.26 0.56 20.68
N HIS A 86 13.17 1.20 21.09
CA HIS A 86 11.83 0.85 20.60
C HIS A 86 11.69 1.08 19.08
N VAL A 87 12.33 2.10 18.52
CA VAL A 87 12.34 2.36 17.08
C VAL A 87 13.15 1.29 16.36
N ARG A 88 14.35 0.96 16.86
CA ARG A 88 15.19 -0.09 16.28
C ARG A 88 14.48 -1.44 16.28
N THR A 89 13.88 -1.82 17.41
CA THR A 89 13.12 -3.07 17.55
C THR A 89 11.97 -3.13 16.54
N THR A 90 11.14 -2.10 16.44
CA THR A 90 10.03 -2.07 15.48
C THR A 90 10.51 -2.04 14.03
N ALA A 91 11.53 -1.24 13.71
CA ALA A 91 12.11 -1.20 12.36
C ALA A 91 12.73 -2.55 11.95
N ALA A 92 13.34 -3.28 12.89
CA ALA A 92 13.88 -4.61 12.63
C ALA A 92 12.76 -5.65 12.38
N ALA A 93 11.63 -5.55 13.10
CA ALA A 93 10.45 -6.38 12.83
C ALA A 93 9.83 -6.07 11.45
N ILE A 94 9.79 -4.79 11.07
CA ILE A 94 9.38 -4.36 9.72
C ILE A 94 10.32 -4.94 8.66
N ALA A 95 11.64 -4.84 8.87
CA ALA A 95 12.64 -5.41 7.96
C ALA A 95 12.41 -6.91 7.74
N ASP A 96 12.21 -7.69 8.81
CA ASP A 96 11.90 -9.13 8.70
C ASP A 96 10.59 -9.42 7.96
N GLY A 97 9.56 -8.60 8.18
CA GLY A 97 8.29 -8.72 7.49
C GLY A 97 8.42 -8.43 5.99
N ALA A 98 9.20 -7.40 5.64
CA ALA A 98 9.45 -6.97 4.28
C ALA A 98 10.25 -7.97 3.46
N GLN A 99 11.11 -8.77 4.11
CA GLN A 99 11.89 -9.83 3.44
C GLN A 99 11.05 -10.90 2.76
N ARG A 100 9.76 -11.02 3.11
CA ARG A 100 8.87 -12.09 2.64
C ARG A 100 8.35 -11.85 1.23
N ASP A 101 8.45 -10.64 0.71
CA ASP A 101 7.98 -10.30 -0.63
C ASP A 101 8.91 -9.26 -1.31
N PRO A 102 9.22 -9.40 -2.61
CA PRO A 102 10.22 -8.54 -3.27
C PRO A 102 9.87 -7.05 -3.27
N ALA A 103 8.58 -6.72 -3.38
CA ALA A 103 8.13 -5.33 -3.43
C ALA A 103 8.30 -4.65 -2.07
N SER A 104 7.81 -5.23 -0.97
CA SER A 104 8.03 -4.69 0.37
C SER A 104 9.50 -4.61 0.72
N ARG A 105 10.31 -5.60 0.32
CA ARG A 105 11.76 -5.56 0.51
C ARG A 105 12.38 -4.32 -0.14
N GLN A 106 12.07 -4.06 -1.41
CA GLN A 106 12.58 -2.88 -2.11
C GLN A 106 12.04 -1.57 -1.51
N GLY A 107 10.76 -1.53 -1.11
CA GLY A 107 10.17 -0.37 -0.43
C GLY A 107 10.88 -0.04 0.89
N ALA A 108 11.17 -1.06 1.70
CA ALA A 108 11.94 -0.91 2.94
C ALA A 108 13.39 -0.45 2.66
N ALA A 109 14.05 -1.03 1.65
CA ALA A 109 15.39 -0.64 1.25
C ALA A 109 15.48 0.83 0.83
N LEU A 110 14.50 1.32 0.06
CA LEU A 110 14.43 2.73 -0.33
C LEU A 110 14.18 3.65 0.85
N ALA A 111 13.33 3.26 1.80
CA ALA A 111 13.15 4.02 3.04
C ALA A 111 14.46 4.10 3.85
N LEU A 112 15.17 2.97 4.01
CA LEU A 112 16.45 2.91 4.69
C LEU A 112 17.52 3.73 3.98
N TRP A 113 17.53 3.73 2.64
CA TRP A 113 18.38 4.64 1.87
C TRP A 113 18.08 6.11 2.18
N LEU A 114 16.80 6.51 2.28
CA LEU A 114 16.46 7.89 2.63
C LEU A 114 17.00 8.27 4.01
N TRP A 115 16.90 7.39 5.01
CA TRP A 115 17.50 7.62 6.33
C TRP A 115 19.04 7.66 6.27
N ALA A 116 19.68 6.70 5.61
CA ALA A 116 21.14 6.63 5.47
C ALA A 116 21.72 7.85 4.71
N SER A 117 21.00 8.31 3.69
CA SER A 117 21.42 9.45 2.85
C SER A 117 21.53 10.75 3.64
N HIS A 118 20.88 10.86 4.80
CA HIS A 118 21.03 11.99 5.71
C HIS A 118 22.49 12.17 6.14
N GLU A 119 23.19 11.07 6.44
CA GLU A 119 24.59 11.10 6.83
C GLU A 119 25.52 10.97 5.62
N LEU A 120 25.17 10.11 4.66
CA LEU A 120 26.04 9.77 3.53
C LEU A 120 26.12 10.85 2.45
N LEU A 121 25.06 11.66 2.28
CA LEU A 121 25.05 12.73 1.28
C LEU A 121 25.11 14.10 1.95
N ALA A 122 24.06 14.42 2.69
CA ALA A 122 23.92 15.65 3.44
C ALA A 122 22.69 15.53 4.35
N PRO A 123 22.70 16.19 5.51
CA PRO A 123 21.51 16.27 6.34
C PRO A 123 20.33 16.91 5.60
N PHE A 124 19.14 16.40 5.86
CA PHE A 124 17.91 17.06 5.45
C PHE A 124 17.75 18.41 6.16
N ARG A 125 17.09 19.38 5.52
CA ARG A 125 16.85 20.71 6.06
C ARG A 125 15.38 21.09 5.86
N PRO A 126 14.58 21.24 6.94
CA PRO A 126 14.84 20.85 8.34
C PRO A 126 15.18 19.37 8.52
N GLU A 127 15.85 19.02 9.63
CA GLU A 127 16.26 17.63 9.91
C GLU A 127 15.07 16.72 10.21
N LEU A 128 15.18 15.44 9.82
CA LEU A 128 14.19 14.42 10.16
C LEU A 128 14.45 13.92 11.58
N ASP A 129 13.38 13.66 12.34
CA ASP A 129 13.51 13.04 13.67
C ASP A 129 13.45 11.52 13.52
N VAL A 130 14.56 10.86 13.86
CA VAL A 130 14.73 9.40 13.74
C VAL A 130 13.66 8.61 14.50
N ARG A 131 12.95 9.22 15.46
CA ARG A 131 11.81 8.60 16.14
C ARG A 131 10.72 8.12 15.18
N TRP A 132 10.61 8.73 14.02
CA TRP A 132 9.65 8.39 12.97
C TRP A 132 10.16 7.36 11.95
N ALA A 133 11.40 6.87 12.08
CA ALA A 133 12.00 6.00 11.08
C ALA A 133 11.19 4.72 10.83
N HIS A 134 10.76 4.04 11.90
CA HIS A 134 9.96 2.81 11.76
C HIS A 134 8.63 3.05 11.00
N SER A 135 7.94 4.17 11.25
CA SER A 135 6.68 4.50 10.59
C SER A 135 6.87 4.72 9.08
N SER A 136 7.87 5.51 8.70
CA SER A 136 8.18 5.78 7.28
C SER A 136 8.66 4.54 6.54
N ILE A 137 9.48 3.69 7.18
CA ILE A 137 9.89 2.39 6.62
C ILE A 137 8.68 1.48 6.41
N GLY A 138 7.82 1.36 7.42
CA GLY A 138 6.60 0.56 7.33
C GLY A 138 5.65 1.06 6.25
N ALA A 139 5.51 2.38 6.09
CA ALA A 139 4.66 2.97 5.07
C ALA A 139 5.14 2.65 3.65
N LEU A 140 6.43 2.85 3.35
CA LEU A 140 6.94 2.50 2.03
C LEU A 140 6.89 0.99 1.78
N ALA A 141 7.30 0.18 2.77
CA ALA A 141 7.36 -1.28 2.63
C ALA A 141 5.97 -1.92 2.48
N PHE A 142 5.03 -1.59 3.35
CA PHE A 142 3.78 -2.34 3.49
C PHE A 142 2.54 -1.62 2.97
N ARG A 143 2.56 -0.29 2.84
CA ARG A 143 1.43 0.48 2.31
C ARG A 143 1.57 0.74 0.81
N LEU A 144 2.71 1.29 0.37
CA LEU A 144 2.86 1.72 -1.03
C LEU A 144 3.45 0.67 -1.96
N ALA A 145 4.56 0.02 -1.57
CA ALA A 145 5.24 -0.93 -2.45
C ALA A 145 4.36 -2.07 -2.99
N PRO A 146 3.36 -2.60 -2.24
CA PRO A 146 2.46 -3.63 -2.77
C PRO A 146 1.53 -3.15 -3.90
N LEU A 147 1.37 -1.84 -4.07
CA LEU A 147 0.43 -1.22 -5.01
C LEU A 147 1.15 -0.51 -6.15
N VAL A 148 2.27 0.14 -5.82
CA VAL A 148 3.12 0.84 -6.78
C VAL A 148 4.52 0.26 -6.68
N GLU A 149 4.92 -0.50 -7.69
CA GLU A 149 6.22 -1.19 -7.71
C GLU A 149 7.37 -0.19 -7.46
N PRO A 150 8.28 -0.46 -6.50
CA PRO A 150 9.37 0.46 -6.15
C PRO A 150 10.25 0.90 -7.31
N ARG A 151 10.40 0.07 -8.37
CA ARG A 151 11.08 0.45 -9.61
C ARG A 151 10.45 1.66 -10.30
N ARG A 152 9.14 1.85 -10.18
CA ARG A 152 8.44 3.04 -10.70
C ARG A 152 8.81 4.28 -9.91
N TRP A 153 9.09 4.19 -8.61
CA TRP A 153 9.51 5.35 -7.83
C TRP A 153 10.88 5.87 -8.30
N LEU A 154 11.72 4.99 -8.84
CA LEU A 154 13.02 5.35 -9.41
C LEU A 154 12.92 5.97 -10.81
N ALA A 155 11.95 5.55 -11.62
CA ALA A 155 11.87 5.88 -13.04
C ALA A 155 10.81 6.93 -13.37
N ASP A 156 9.68 6.94 -12.68
CA ASP A 156 8.52 7.79 -12.95
C ASP A 156 8.45 8.96 -11.97
N GLY A 157 8.03 10.13 -12.43
CA GLY A 157 7.95 11.35 -11.61
C GLY A 157 6.78 11.29 -10.63
N GLU A 158 5.62 10.80 -11.07
CA GLU A 158 4.41 10.79 -10.25
C GLU A 158 4.50 9.76 -9.12
N SER A 159 4.93 8.54 -9.43
CA SER A 159 5.14 7.47 -8.44
C SER A 159 6.20 7.88 -7.40
N ARG A 160 7.21 8.64 -7.82
CA ARG A 160 8.26 9.17 -6.93
C ARG A 160 7.75 10.28 -6.04
N GLU A 161 6.89 11.16 -6.56
CA GLU A 161 6.22 12.19 -5.78
C GLU A 161 5.36 11.56 -4.69
N GLU A 162 4.58 10.53 -5.02
CA GLU A 162 3.76 9.79 -4.06
C GLU A 162 4.63 9.16 -2.96
N ALA A 163 5.69 8.44 -3.33
CA ALA A 163 6.62 7.83 -2.36
C ALA A 163 7.29 8.89 -1.47
N ALA A 164 7.73 10.01 -2.04
CA ALA A 164 8.36 11.10 -1.29
C ALA A 164 7.38 11.76 -0.30
N ARG A 165 6.13 12.02 -0.72
CA ARG A 165 5.09 12.57 0.14
C ARG A 165 4.73 11.62 1.26
N LEU A 166 4.55 10.33 0.95
CA LEU A 166 4.26 9.30 1.95
C LEU A 166 5.40 9.15 2.97
N PHE A 167 6.65 9.16 2.50
CA PHE A 167 7.82 9.15 3.38
C PHE A 167 7.84 10.34 4.32
N LEU A 168 7.62 11.57 3.82
CA LEU A 168 7.60 12.78 4.64
C LEU A 168 6.45 12.76 5.66
N LEU A 169 5.24 12.41 5.22
CA LEU A 169 4.06 12.25 6.10
C LEU A 169 4.40 11.34 7.28
N TRP A 170 4.87 10.12 7.00
CA TRP A 170 5.22 9.15 8.03
C TRP A 170 6.56 9.41 8.72
N SER A 171 7.26 10.48 8.34
CA SER A 171 8.40 11.07 9.06
C SER A 171 7.97 12.26 9.95
N GLY A 172 6.67 12.54 10.04
CA GLY A 172 6.12 13.66 10.83
C GLY A 172 6.33 15.03 10.17
N ARG A 173 6.47 15.08 8.84
CA ARG A 173 6.83 16.29 8.10
C ARG A 173 5.88 16.65 6.96
N THR A 174 5.63 17.94 6.75
CA THR A 174 5.13 18.46 5.47
C THR A 174 6.31 18.79 4.54
N PRO A 175 6.11 18.76 3.20
CA PRO A 175 7.09 19.33 2.28
C PRO A 175 7.34 20.81 2.55
N ALA A 176 8.56 21.28 2.29
CA ALA A 176 8.91 22.69 2.45
C ALA A 176 7.97 23.60 1.64
N GLY A 177 7.48 24.67 2.27
CA GLY A 177 6.56 25.62 1.65
C GLY A 177 5.10 25.17 1.60
N GLU A 178 4.78 23.97 2.09
CA GLU A 178 3.40 23.49 2.23
C GLU A 178 2.96 23.54 3.71
N ASP A 179 1.80 24.16 3.97
CA ASP A 179 1.09 23.98 5.24
C ASP A 179 0.39 22.62 5.29
N ALA A 180 -0.11 22.24 6.48
CA ALA A 180 -0.73 20.92 6.67
C ALA A 180 -1.95 20.69 5.77
N ALA A 181 -2.78 21.72 5.57
CA ALA A 181 -3.97 21.64 4.71
C ALA A 181 -3.60 21.41 3.24
N THR A 182 -2.61 22.15 2.73
CA THR A 182 -2.10 22.02 1.37
C THR A 182 -1.41 20.67 1.16
N ALA A 183 -0.59 20.25 2.11
CA ALA A 183 0.09 18.96 2.06
C ALA A 183 -0.92 17.81 2.02
N ARG A 184 -1.98 17.88 2.84
CA ARG A 184 -3.06 16.90 2.87
C ARG A 184 -3.84 16.86 1.55
N ALA A 185 -4.29 18.00 1.04
CA ALA A 185 -4.99 18.06 -0.24
C ALA A 185 -4.13 17.57 -1.43
N ARG A 186 -2.81 17.77 -1.38
CA ARG A 186 -1.88 17.22 -2.38
C ARG A 186 -1.67 15.72 -2.21
N TRP A 187 -1.58 15.24 -0.96
CA TRP A 187 -1.50 13.82 -0.63
C TRP A 187 -2.75 13.06 -1.10
N GLU A 188 -3.95 13.53 -0.77
CA GLU A 188 -5.21 12.89 -1.14
C GLU A 188 -5.38 12.71 -2.66
N ARG A 189 -4.83 13.63 -3.46
CA ARG A 189 -4.80 13.51 -4.93
C ARG A 189 -3.82 12.47 -5.46
N ARG A 190 -2.76 12.18 -4.70
CA ARG A 190 -1.67 11.27 -5.07
C ARG A 190 -1.84 9.88 -4.48
N ASP A 191 -2.57 9.72 -3.38
CA ASP A 191 -2.71 8.46 -2.67
C ASP A 191 -3.39 7.37 -3.51
N THR A 192 -2.60 6.43 -4.01
CA THR A 192 -3.06 5.30 -4.83
C THR A 192 -4.09 4.46 -4.07
N ILE A 193 -3.97 4.30 -2.74
CA ILE A 193 -4.96 3.54 -1.95
C ILE A 193 -6.33 4.22 -2.00
N ALA A 194 -6.37 5.53 -1.76
CA ALA A 194 -7.63 6.29 -1.78
C ALA A 194 -8.25 6.28 -3.18
N ARG A 195 -7.43 6.41 -4.23
CA ARG A 195 -7.88 6.35 -5.63
C ARG A 195 -8.46 4.98 -5.98
N ASP A 196 -7.78 3.90 -5.63
CA ASP A 196 -8.25 2.53 -5.89
C ASP A 196 -9.51 2.20 -5.08
N ALA A 197 -9.65 2.72 -3.86
CA ALA A 197 -10.87 2.58 -3.07
C ALA A 197 -12.05 3.31 -3.72
N ALA A 198 -11.86 4.56 -4.13
CA ALA A 198 -12.89 5.35 -4.82
C ALA A 198 -13.33 4.71 -6.14
N LEU A 199 -12.40 4.16 -6.92
CA LEU A 199 -12.72 3.44 -8.16
C LEU A 199 -13.56 2.19 -7.89
N ARG A 200 -13.23 1.41 -6.86
CA ARG A 200 -14.01 0.22 -6.47
C ARG A 200 -15.42 0.58 -6.01
N GLU A 201 -15.58 1.67 -5.28
CA GLU A 201 -16.89 2.18 -4.85
C GLU A 201 -17.75 2.58 -6.07
N LEU A 202 -17.18 3.35 -7.01
CA LEU A 202 -17.87 3.74 -8.24
C LEU A 202 -18.32 2.54 -9.10
N VAL A 203 -17.49 1.50 -9.19
CA VAL A 203 -17.84 0.25 -9.89
C VAL A 203 -19.00 -0.46 -9.18
N ALA A 204 -18.95 -0.59 -7.85
CA ALA A 204 -20.01 -1.22 -7.07
C ALA A 204 -21.36 -0.48 -7.21
N ASP A 205 -21.33 0.85 -7.26
CA ASP A 205 -22.52 1.70 -7.46
C ASP A 205 -23.14 1.53 -8.85
N GLU A 206 -22.31 1.44 -9.89
CA GLU A 206 -22.78 1.19 -11.25
C GLU A 206 -23.42 -0.21 -11.38
N GLU A 207 -22.80 -1.23 -10.79
CA GLU A 207 -23.36 -2.58 -10.74
C GLU A 207 -24.69 -2.62 -9.96
N HIS A 208 -24.78 -1.88 -8.86
CA HIS A 208 -26.02 -1.76 -8.11
C HIS A 208 -27.13 -1.10 -8.94
N ARG A 209 -26.84 0.04 -9.60
CA ARG A 209 -27.81 0.73 -10.48
C ARG A 209 -28.31 -0.17 -11.60
N ARG A 210 -27.43 -0.94 -12.25
CA ARG A 210 -27.81 -1.91 -13.30
C ARG A 210 -28.73 -3.00 -12.77
N ARG A 211 -28.44 -3.56 -11.59
CA ARG A 211 -29.31 -4.56 -10.95
C ARG A 211 -30.70 -4.01 -10.65
N VAL A 212 -30.79 -2.78 -10.14
CA VAL A 212 -32.07 -2.13 -9.86
C VAL A 212 -32.86 -1.89 -11.16
N GLN A 213 -32.22 -1.40 -12.22
CA GLN A 213 -32.87 -1.18 -13.51
C GLN A 213 -33.39 -2.48 -14.13
N ALA A 214 -32.61 -3.56 -14.08
CA ALA A 214 -33.02 -4.88 -14.55
C ALA A 214 -34.26 -5.39 -13.78
N ALA A 215 -34.24 -5.29 -12.44
CA ALA A 215 -35.36 -5.70 -11.61
C ALA A 215 -36.64 -4.88 -11.87
N LEU A 216 -36.50 -3.57 -12.13
CA LEU A 216 -37.64 -2.72 -12.51
C LEU A 216 -38.18 -3.07 -13.89
N ALA A 217 -37.31 -3.37 -14.86
CA ALA A 217 -37.73 -3.78 -16.20
C ALA A 217 -38.46 -5.14 -16.16
N GLU A 218 -37.95 -6.10 -15.39
CA GLU A 218 -38.59 -7.40 -15.20
C GLU A 218 -39.97 -7.27 -14.56
N LYS A 219 -40.11 -6.46 -13.50
CA LYS A 219 -41.41 -6.18 -12.88
C LYS A 219 -42.40 -5.55 -13.86
N ARG A 220 -41.96 -4.56 -14.65
CA ARG A 220 -42.81 -3.93 -15.67
C ARG A 220 -43.24 -4.92 -16.76
N ALA A 221 -42.34 -5.81 -17.19
CA ALA A 221 -42.66 -6.84 -18.17
C ALA A 221 -43.68 -7.85 -17.61
N ALA A 222 -43.52 -8.27 -16.35
CA ALA A 222 -44.47 -9.16 -15.68
C ALA A 222 -45.87 -8.50 -15.52
N GLU A 223 -45.92 -7.23 -15.14
CA GLU A 223 -47.18 -6.47 -15.04
C GLU A 223 -47.87 -6.30 -16.39
N ALA A 224 -47.12 -6.03 -17.46
CA ALA A 224 -47.68 -5.92 -18.81
C ALA A 224 -48.25 -7.26 -19.30
N ALA A 225 -47.52 -8.37 -19.09
CA ALA A 225 -47.99 -9.70 -19.44
C ALA A 225 -49.27 -10.10 -18.68
N ALA A 226 -49.35 -9.77 -17.38
CA ALA A 226 -50.53 -10.04 -16.56
C ALA A 226 -51.77 -9.24 -16.99
N ARG A 227 -51.60 -8.01 -17.51
CA ARG A 227 -52.71 -7.21 -18.04
C ARG A 227 -53.26 -7.76 -19.35
N TYR A 228 -52.40 -8.24 -20.25
CA TYR A 228 -52.83 -8.81 -21.53
C TYR A 228 -53.50 -10.20 -21.41
N SER A 229 -53.32 -10.93 -20.30
CA SER A 229 -53.99 -12.23 -20.10
C SER A 229 -55.38 -12.11 -19.42
N HIS A 230 -55.87 -10.90 -19.18
CA HIS A 230 -57.17 -10.64 -18.54
C HIS A 230 -58.18 -9.90 -19.45
N GLU A 231 -57.84 -9.72 -20.72
CA GLU A 231 -58.75 -9.40 -21.83
C GLU A 231 -59.08 -10.67 -22.63
#